data_AF-A0ABC8K7E9-F1
#
_entry.id   AF-A0ABC8K7E9-F1
#
_cell.length_a   1.000
_cell.length_b   1.000
_cell.length_c   1.000
_cell.angle_alpha   90.00
_cell.angle_beta   90.00
_cell.angle_gamma   90.00
#
_symmetry.space_group_name_H-M   'P 1'
#
loop_
_entity.id
_entity.type
_entity.pdbx_description
1 polymer ?
#
loop_
_entity_poly.entity_id
_entity_poly.type
_entity_poly.pdbx_seq_one_letter_code
_entity_poly.pdbx_strand_id
1 'polypeptide(L)'
;MKIMPVQKQTRAGQRTRFKAFVVVGDTNGHVGLGVKCSKEVATAIRGGIILAKLSVIPVRRGYWGNKIGKPHTVPCKVTGKCGSVTVRMVPAPRGAGIVAARVPKKVLQFAGIDDVFTSSRGSTKTLGNFVKATFDCLQKTYGFLTPEFWKETSFKKSPYQEYTDLLAMKETTSKVITEVVEDQA
;
A
#
# COMPACT_ATOMS: atom_id res chain seq x y z
N MET A 1 9.36 -2.26 8.99
CA MET A 1 9.89 -3.48 8.33
C MET A 1 11.40 -3.60 8.48
N LYS A 2 12.18 -2.68 7.92
CA LYS A 2 13.65 -2.64 8.02
C LYS A 2 14.11 -1.19 7.99
N ILE A 3 15.13 -0.88 8.77
CA ILE A 3 15.89 0.37 8.68
C ILE A 3 17.24 -0.03 8.09
N MET A 4 17.67 0.66 7.04
CA MET A 4 18.97 0.41 6.42
C MET A 4 19.79 1.71 6.38
N PRO A 5 21.04 1.69 6.88
CA PRO A 5 21.96 2.78 6.61
C PRO A 5 22.33 2.75 5.12
N VAL A 6 22.25 3.90 4.47
CA VAL A 6 22.72 4.12 3.10
C VAL A 6 23.81 5.17 3.14
N GLN A 7 24.94 4.88 2.50
CA GLN A 7 26.13 5.73 2.56
C GLN A 7 26.41 6.31 1.17
N LYS A 8 26.81 7.59 1.13
CA LYS A 8 27.31 8.25 -0.07
C LYS A 8 28.72 8.75 0.22
N GLN A 9 29.69 8.32 -0.58
CA GLN A 9 31.06 8.82 -0.47
C GLN A 9 31.14 10.28 -0.93
N THR A 10 31.80 11.11 -0.13
CA THR A 10 32.07 12.52 -0.42
C THR A 10 33.55 12.82 -0.26
N ARG A 11 34.00 14.01 -0.69
CA ARG A 11 35.39 14.44 -0.54
C ARG A 11 35.84 14.46 0.93
N ALA A 12 34.92 14.73 1.86
CA ALA A 12 35.15 14.76 3.29
C ALA A 12 34.71 13.46 4.02
N GLY A 13 34.74 12.32 3.32
CA GLY A 13 34.38 11.01 3.88
C GLY A 13 32.94 10.55 3.58
N GLN A 14 32.47 9.55 4.33
CA GLN A 14 31.18 8.91 4.09
C GLN A 14 30.02 9.69 4.73
N ARG A 15 29.05 10.09 3.91
CA ARG A 15 27.79 10.69 4.40
C ARG A 15 26.71 9.63 4.53
N THR A 16 26.30 9.35 5.76
CA THR A 16 25.27 8.34 6.08
C THR A 16 23.87 8.95 6.13
N ARG A 17 22.87 8.18 5.71
CA ARG A 17 21.44 8.45 5.88
C ARG A 17 20.73 7.15 6.21
N PHE A 18 19.53 7.23 6.77
CA PHE A 18 18.73 6.06 7.11
C PHE A 18 17.51 5.97 6.22
N LYS A 19 17.34 4.82 5.57
CA LYS A 19 16.16 4.48 4.77
C LYS A 19 15.27 3.54 5.55
N ALA A 20 14.04 3.97 5.79
CA ALA A 20 13.01 3.23 6.50
C ALA A 20 11.97 2.66 5.51
N PHE A 21 11.63 1.38 5.69
CA PHE A 21 10.50 0.72 5.03
C PHE A 21 9.38 0.52 6.06
N VAL A 22 8.24 1.12 5.79
CA VAL A 22 7.05 1.13 6.65
C VAL A 22 5.89 0.52 5.88
N VAL A 23 5.12 -0.34 6.53
CA VAL A 23 3.87 -0.90 6.01
C VAL A 23 2.77 -0.50 6.97
N VAL A 24 1.65 -0.03 6.43
CA VAL A 24 0.44 0.34 7.16
C VAL A 24 -0.69 -0.50 6.58
N GLY A 25 -1.61 -0.97 7.41
CA GLY A 25 -2.80 -1.67 6.95
C GLY A 25 -3.80 -1.89 8.07
N ASP A 26 -5.05 -2.12 7.70
CA ASP A 26 -6.20 -2.23 8.61
C ASP A 26 -6.66 -3.67 8.83
N THR A 27 -5.92 -4.66 8.31
CA THR A 27 -6.29 -6.09 8.30
C THR A 27 -7.66 -6.37 7.66
N ASN A 28 -8.22 -5.41 6.92
CA ASN A 28 -9.55 -5.49 6.33
C ASN A 28 -9.55 -5.05 4.86
N GLY A 29 -8.49 -5.39 4.12
CA GLY A 29 -8.41 -5.14 2.69
C GLY A 29 -7.78 -3.80 2.31
N HIS A 30 -7.11 -3.09 3.22
CA HIS A 30 -6.29 -1.91 2.85
C HIS A 30 -4.85 -2.09 3.31
N VAL A 31 -3.92 -1.82 2.41
CA VAL A 31 -2.48 -1.86 2.71
C VAL A 31 -1.76 -0.73 2.00
N GLY A 32 -0.80 -0.12 2.69
CA GLY A 32 0.06 0.95 2.19
C GLY A 32 1.53 0.64 2.44
N LEU A 33 2.39 1.02 1.50
CA LEU A 33 3.83 0.85 1.58
C LEU A 33 4.54 2.20 1.45
N GLY A 34 5.28 2.56 2.50
CA GLY A 34 6.07 3.79 2.56
C GLY A 34 7.56 3.51 2.59
N VAL A 35 8.31 4.27 1.79
CA VAL A 35 9.78 4.23 1.79
C VAL A 35 10.31 5.65 1.86
N LYS A 36 10.98 5.99 2.97
CA LYS A 36 11.57 7.32 3.15
C LYS A 36 13.03 7.20 3.58
N CYS A 37 13.85 8.13 3.13
CA CYS A 37 15.25 8.28 3.55
C CYS A 37 15.45 9.66 4.20
N SER A 38 16.12 9.72 5.34
CA SER A 38 16.40 10.96 6.08
C SER A 38 17.73 10.86 6.84
N LYS A 39 18.24 12.00 7.35
CA LYS A 39 19.50 12.02 8.11
C LYS A 39 19.35 11.31 9.47
N GLU A 40 18.21 11.47 10.11
CA GLU A 40 17.87 10.84 11.38
C GLU A 40 16.88 9.69 11.18
N VAL A 41 16.93 8.72 12.08
CA VAL A 41 16.05 7.54 12.02
C VAL A 41 14.59 7.92 12.31
N ALA A 42 14.35 8.75 13.33
CA ALA A 42 13.01 9.13 13.74
C ALA A 42 12.25 9.89 12.62
N THR A 43 12.94 10.81 11.94
CA THR A 43 12.35 11.55 10.80
C THR A 43 12.09 10.63 9.60
N ALA A 44 12.97 9.66 9.33
CA ALA A 44 12.74 8.66 8.29
C ALA A 44 11.50 7.79 8.58
N ILE A 45 11.29 7.38 9.84
CA ILE A 45 10.12 6.59 10.24
C ILE A 45 8.84 7.41 10.10
N ARG A 46 8.80 8.62 10.66
CA ARG A 46 7.61 9.50 10.59
C ARG A 46 7.23 9.81 9.14
N GLY A 47 8.21 10.19 8.32
CA GLY A 47 7.97 10.42 6.89
C GLY A 47 7.59 9.14 6.13
N GLY A 48 8.11 7.98 6.54
CA GLY A 48 7.72 6.68 6.00
C GLY A 48 6.27 6.32 6.31
N ILE A 49 5.78 6.64 7.50
CA ILE A 49 4.37 6.42 7.90
C ILE A 49 3.45 7.31 7.05
N ILE A 50 3.77 8.60 6.88
CA ILE A 50 2.97 9.53 6.07
C ILE A 50 2.90 9.04 4.62
N LEU A 51 4.05 8.68 4.03
CA LEU A 51 4.08 8.14 2.66
C LEU A 51 3.31 6.82 2.53
N ALA A 52 3.36 5.95 3.54
CA ALA A 52 2.58 4.70 3.52
C ALA A 52 1.07 4.97 3.55
N LYS A 53 0.62 6.00 4.27
CA LYS A 53 -0.80 6.39 4.31
C LYS A 53 -1.27 6.99 2.98
N LEU A 54 -0.41 7.75 2.31
CA LEU A 54 -0.72 8.30 0.98
C LEU A 54 -0.78 7.23 -0.12
N SER A 55 -0.04 6.13 0.04
CA SER A 55 0.04 5.03 -0.92
C SER A 55 -0.85 3.82 -0.56
N VAL A 56 -1.94 4.03 0.17
CA VAL A 56 -2.87 2.94 0.51
C VAL A 56 -3.59 2.45 -0.75
N ILE A 57 -3.63 1.12 -0.90
CA ILE A 57 -4.26 0.44 -2.02
C ILE A 57 -5.31 -0.53 -1.47
N PRO A 58 -6.48 -0.64 -2.12
CA PRO A 58 -7.47 -1.66 -1.79
C PRO A 58 -6.99 -3.05 -2.25
N VAL A 59 -7.19 -4.06 -1.43
CA VAL A 59 -6.82 -5.45 -1.68
C VAL A 59 -8.08 -6.26 -1.90
N ARG A 60 -8.19 -6.90 -3.07
CA ARG A 60 -9.34 -7.75 -3.37
C ARG A 60 -9.13 -9.12 -2.71
N ARG A 61 -10.09 -9.51 -1.87
CA ARG A 61 -10.20 -10.86 -1.30
C ARG A 61 -11.23 -11.67 -2.07
N GLY A 62 -11.12 -12.98 -2.01
CA GLY A 62 -11.95 -13.94 -2.71
C GLY A 62 -11.98 -15.29 -1.99
N TYR A 63 -12.41 -16.30 -2.73
CA TYR A 63 -12.61 -17.67 -2.25
C TYR A 63 -11.76 -18.63 -3.09
N TRP A 64 -11.37 -19.76 -2.49
CA TRP A 64 -10.65 -20.82 -3.21
C TRP A 64 -11.59 -21.80 -3.92
N GLY A 65 -12.72 -22.14 -3.28
CA GLY A 65 -13.75 -23.05 -3.78
C GLY A 65 -15.14 -22.49 -3.48
N ASN A 66 -15.94 -23.23 -2.71
CA ASN A 66 -17.30 -22.79 -2.34
C ASN A 66 -17.28 -21.40 -1.67
N LYS A 67 -18.19 -20.52 -2.13
CA LYS A 67 -18.33 -19.14 -1.64
C LYS A 67 -19.10 -19.09 -0.33
N ILE A 68 -18.54 -19.68 0.72
CA ILE A 68 -19.16 -19.78 2.05
C ILE A 68 -18.43 -18.85 3.01
N GLY A 69 -19.16 -18.04 3.75
CA GLY A 69 -18.63 -17.15 4.79
C GLY A 69 -17.93 -15.90 4.22
N LYS A 70 -16.93 -15.39 4.95
CA LYS A 70 -16.15 -14.21 4.53
C LYS A 70 -15.05 -14.61 3.53
N PRO A 71 -14.70 -13.72 2.57
CA PRO A 71 -13.55 -13.91 1.68
C PRO A 71 -12.24 -14.04 2.48
N HIS A 72 -11.48 -15.10 2.24
CA HIS A 72 -10.32 -15.48 3.06
C HIS A 72 -8.98 -15.47 2.29
N THR A 73 -9.02 -15.59 0.97
CA THR A 73 -7.84 -15.75 0.10
C THR A 73 -7.80 -14.72 -1.03
N VAL A 74 -6.76 -14.70 -1.86
CA VAL A 74 -6.70 -13.93 -3.12
C VAL A 74 -7.68 -14.53 -4.16
N PRO A 75 -8.36 -13.73 -5.00
CA PRO A 75 -9.35 -14.23 -5.99
C PRO A 75 -8.75 -15.04 -7.13
N CYS A 76 -7.51 -14.76 -7.54
CA CYS A 76 -6.84 -15.42 -8.65
C CYS A 76 -5.34 -15.56 -8.35
N LYS A 77 -4.62 -16.33 -9.18
CA LYS A 77 -3.17 -16.41 -9.07
C LYS A 77 -2.58 -15.10 -9.60
N VAL A 78 -1.90 -14.33 -8.75
CA VAL A 78 -1.33 -13.02 -9.12
C VAL A 78 0.17 -13.05 -8.97
N THR A 79 0.88 -12.32 -9.84
CA THR A 79 2.33 -12.19 -9.83
C THR A 79 2.74 -10.72 -9.73
N GLY A 80 3.50 -10.41 -8.69
CA GLY A 80 4.15 -9.12 -8.50
C GLY A 80 5.65 -9.19 -8.81
N LYS A 81 6.22 -8.08 -9.28
CA LYS A 81 7.65 -7.99 -9.65
C LYS A 81 8.27 -6.69 -9.17
N CYS A 82 9.49 -6.77 -8.66
CA CYS A 82 10.34 -5.61 -8.41
C CYS A 82 11.81 -5.99 -8.57
N GLY A 83 12.49 -5.37 -9.54
CA GLY A 83 13.84 -5.76 -9.95
C GLY A 83 13.87 -7.22 -10.41
N SER A 84 14.78 -8.01 -9.83
CA SER A 84 14.88 -9.46 -10.10
C SER A 84 13.93 -10.31 -9.26
N VAL A 85 13.23 -9.73 -8.27
CA VAL A 85 12.36 -10.47 -7.37
C VAL A 85 10.96 -10.57 -7.96
N THR A 86 10.44 -11.80 -8.04
CA THR A 86 9.04 -12.08 -8.38
C THR A 86 8.37 -12.80 -7.23
N VAL A 87 7.14 -12.38 -6.90
CA VAL A 87 6.29 -12.99 -5.87
C VAL A 87 5.00 -13.41 -6.53
N ARG A 88 4.66 -14.69 -6.42
CA ARG A 88 3.41 -15.27 -6.88
C ARG A 88 2.55 -15.60 -5.68
N MET A 89 1.33 -15.09 -5.67
CA MET A 89 0.29 -15.50 -4.73
C MET A 89 -0.63 -16.50 -5.41
N VAL A 90 -0.92 -17.59 -4.70
CA VAL A 90 -1.79 -18.67 -5.16
C VAL A 90 -2.91 -18.82 -4.12
N PRO A 91 -4.19 -18.85 -4.54
CA PRO A 91 -5.29 -19.01 -3.62
C PRO A 91 -5.21 -20.32 -2.83
N ALA A 92 -5.58 -20.29 -1.55
CA ALA A 92 -5.46 -21.43 -0.63
C ALA A 92 -6.80 -21.81 0.04
N PRO A 93 -6.99 -23.09 0.43
CA PRO A 93 -8.15 -23.52 1.20
C PRO A 93 -8.22 -22.84 2.56
N ARG A 94 -9.42 -22.81 3.15
CA ARG A 94 -9.64 -22.22 4.48
C ARG A 94 -8.80 -22.95 5.53
N GLY A 95 -8.10 -22.19 6.37
CA GLY A 95 -7.29 -22.74 7.45
C GLY A 95 -5.87 -23.18 7.03
N ALA A 96 -5.47 -22.96 5.78
CA ALA A 96 -4.09 -23.18 5.34
C ALA A 96 -3.12 -22.16 5.96
N GLY A 97 -3.62 -20.99 6.34
CA GLY A 97 -2.85 -19.86 6.83
C GLY A 97 -1.97 -19.21 5.77
N ILE A 98 -1.15 -18.26 6.21
CA ILE A 98 -0.22 -17.54 5.34
C ILE A 98 1.10 -18.32 5.24
N VAL A 99 1.26 -19.07 4.15
CA VAL A 99 2.49 -19.79 3.81
C VAL A 99 3.40 -18.87 2.99
N ALA A 100 4.17 -18.05 3.71
CA ALA A 100 5.08 -17.07 3.12
C ALA A 100 6.31 -16.83 4.00
N ALA A 101 7.37 -16.30 3.38
CA ALA A 101 8.53 -15.82 4.12
C ALA A 101 8.15 -14.69 5.09
N ARG A 102 8.96 -14.45 6.12
CA ARG A 102 8.67 -13.49 7.21
C ARG A 102 8.24 -12.10 6.73
N VAL A 103 8.84 -11.61 5.65
CA VAL A 103 8.60 -10.27 5.10
C VAL A 103 7.22 -10.18 4.42
N PRO A 104 6.91 -10.95 3.35
CA PRO A 104 5.60 -10.94 2.73
C PRO A 104 4.50 -11.39 3.68
N LYS A 105 4.78 -12.32 4.60
CA LYS A 105 3.82 -12.76 5.63
C LYS A 105 3.26 -11.58 6.42
N LYS A 106 4.13 -10.66 6.88
CA LYS A 106 3.68 -9.44 7.56
C LYS A 106 2.85 -8.53 6.66
N VAL A 107 3.24 -8.35 5.39
CA VAL A 107 2.47 -7.52 4.43
C VAL A 107 1.07 -8.10 4.21
N LEU A 108 0.97 -9.42 4.05
CA LEU A 108 -0.28 -10.15 3.85
C LEU A 108 -1.20 -10.09 5.07
N GLN A 109 -0.63 -10.16 6.28
CA GLN A 109 -1.37 -9.94 7.52
C GLN A 109 -1.99 -8.54 7.56
N PHE A 110 -1.21 -7.49 7.26
CA PHE A 110 -1.73 -6.12 7.21
C PHE A 110 -2.81 -5.92 6.15
N ALA A 111 -2.74 -6.68 5.04
CA ALA A 111 -3.77 -6.67 4.00
C ALA A 111 -5.07 -7.40 4.40
N GLY A 112 -5.06 -8.22 5.46
CA GLY A 112 -6.23 -8.98 5.89
C GLY A 112 -6.51 -10.24 5.07
N ILE A 113 -5.46 -10.86 4.51
CA ILE A 113 -5.55 -12.17 3.86
C ILE A 113 -5.24 -13.25 4.90
N ASP A 114 -6.17 -14.19 5.07
CA ASP A 114 -6.05 -15.25 6.08
C ASP A 114 -5.25 -16.43 5.53
N ASP A 115 -5.56 -16.85 4.30
CA ASP A 115 -4.98 -18.03 3.68
C ASP A 115 -4.39 -17.69 2.30
N VAL A 116 -3.11 -18.02 2.09
CA VAL A 116 -2.46 -17.86 0.78
C VAL A 116 -1.18 -18.68 0.69
N PHE A 117 -0.99 -19.34 -0.44
CA PHE A 117 0.31 -19.93 -0.80
C PHE A 117 1.14 -18.91 -1.55
N THR A 118 2.41 -18.78 -1.19
CA THR A 118 3.32 -17.89 -1.91
C THR A 118 4.49 -18.64 -2.50
N SER A 119 4.94 -18.19 -3.67
CA SER A 119 6.19 -18.63 -4.29
C SER A 119 6.99 -17.39 -4.64
N SER A 120 8.26 -17.35 -4.24
CA SER A 120 9.17 -16.24 -4.52
C SER A 120 10.38 -16.72 -5.31
N ARG A 121 10.72 -16.01 -6.40
CA ARG A 121 11.90 -16.29 -7.23
C ARG A 121 12.77 -15.03 -7.34
N GLY A 122 14.08 -15.22 -7.54
CA GLY A 122 15.06 -14.13 -7.63
C GLY A 122 15.74 -13.80 -6.29
N SER A 123 16.36 -12.62 -6.19
CA SER A 123 17.16 -12.23 -5.02
C SER A 123 16.33 -11.68 -3.87
N THR A 124 15.64 -12.58 -3.15
CA THR A 124 14.74 -12.25 -2.01
C THR A 124 15.47 -11.68 -0.79
N LYS A 125 16.82 -11.80 -0.72
CA LYS A 125 17.66 -11.14 0.30
C LYS A 125 17.50 -9.62 0.28
N THR A 126 17.19 -9.04 -0.88
CA THR A 126 16.92 -7.60 -1.03
C THR A 126 15.52 -7.24 -0.52
N LEU A 127 15.39 -7.08 0.80
CA LEU A 127 14.11 -6.85 1.48
C LEU A 127 13.27 -5.73 0.85
N GLY A 128 13.91 -4.62 0.43
CA GLY A 128 13.19 -3.50 -0.19
C GLY A 128 12.46 -3.88 -1.48
N ASN A 129 13.09 -4.68 -2.34
CA ASN A 129 12.46 -5.16 -3.57
C ASN A 129 11.43 -6.24 -3.26
N PHE A 130 11.70 -7.09 -2.27
CA PHE A 130 10.78 -8.15 -1.88
C PHE A 130 9.44 -7.63 -1.33
N VAL A 131 9.49 -6.59 -0.47
CA VAL A 131 8.27 -5.91 0.02
C VAL A 131 7.53 -5.25 -1.14
N LYS A 132 8.23 -4.54 -2.02
CA LYS A 132 7.63 -3.89 -3.19
C LYS A 132 6.98 -4.89 -4.15
N ALA A 133 7.62 -6.01 -4.43
CA ALA A 133 7.07 -7.07 -5.27
C ALA A 133 5.81 -7.69 -4.64
N THR A 134 5.77 -7.83 -3.32
CA THR A 134 4.59 -8.31 -2.60
C THR A 134 3.44 -7.28 -2.69
N PHE A 135 3.76 -6.00 -2.52
CA PHE A 135 2.80 -4.90 -2.64
C PHE A 135 2.24 -4.76 -4.07
N ASP A 136 3.08 -4.88 -5.09
CA ASP A 136 2.67 -4.92 -6.50
C ASP A 136 1.73 -6.10 -6.80
N CYS A 137 1.98 -7.25 -6.16
CA CYS A 137 1.09 -8.40 -6.27
C CYS A 137 -0.31 -8.09 -5.69
N LEU A 138 -0.38 -7.40 -4.54
CA LEU A 138 -1.63 -6.99 -3.92
C LEU A 138 -2.37 -5.94 -4.76
N GLN A 139 -1.66 -4.98 -5.33
CA GLN A 139 -2.24 -3.97 -6.23
C GLN A 139 -2.91 -4.60 -7.46
N LYS A 140 -2.28 -5.63 -8.03
CA LYS A 140 -2.80 -6.35 -9.20
C LYS A 140 -4.04 -7.20 -8.91
N THR A 141 -4.43 -7.39 -7.65
CA THR A 141 -5.65 -8.16 -7.31
C THR A 141 -6.92 -7.53 -7.85
N TYR A 142 -7.01 -6.19 -7.83
CA TYR A 142 -8.08 -5.45 -8.52
C TYR A 142 -7.81 -5.24 -10.00
N GLY A 143 -6.54 -5.24 -10.42
CA GLY A 143 -6.17 -5.13 -11.84
C GLY A 143 -6.55 -6.34 -12.69
N PHE A 144 -6.84 -7.49 -12.07
CA PHE A 144 -7.26 -8.69 -12.79
C PHE A 144 -8.78 -8.71 -13.02
N LEU A 145 -9.19 -8.70 -14.29
CA LEU A 145 -10.60 -8.77 -14.69
C LEU A 145 -11.13 -10.20 -14.56
N THR A 146 -11.98 -10.41 -13.56
CA THR A 146 -12.70 -11.69 -13.36
C THR A 146 -14.10 -11.65 -13.96
N PRO A 147 -14.71 -12.80 -14.30
CA PRO A 147 -16.07 -12.87 -14.83
C PRO A 147 -17.14 -12.14 -14.00
N GLU A 148 -16.97 -12.05 -12.68
CA GLU A 148 -17.87 -11.29 -11.79
C GLU A 148 -17.97 -9.79 -12.15
N PHE A 149 -16.96 -9.25 -12.83
CA PHE A 149 -16.84 -7.85 -13.23
C PHE A 149 -17.05 -7.62 -14.73
N TRP A 150 -17.58 -8.61 -15.48
CA TRP A 150 -17.91 -8.44 -16.90
C TRP A 150 -19.20 -7.67 -17.14
N LYS A 151 -19.99 -7.40 -16.09
CA LYS A 151 -21.19 -6.58 -16.18
C LYS A 151 -20.81 -5.16 -16.61
N GLU A 152 -21.67 -4.55 -17.43
CA GLU A 152 -21.48 -3.17 -17.87
C GLU A 152 -21.35 -2.23 -16.67
N THR A 153 -20.37 -1.32 -16.74
CA THR A 153 -20.12 -0.35 -15.68
C THR A 153 -21.07 0.82 -15.83
N SER A 154 -21.89 1.09 -14.82
CA SER A 154 -22.71 2.30 -14.76
C SER A 154 -21.84 3.49 -14.36
N PHE A 155 -21.66 4.44 -15.27
CA PHE A 155 -20.91 5.66 -15.02
C PHE A 155 -21.75 6.65 -14.21
N LYS A 156 -21.32 6.94 -12.98
CA LYS A 156 -21.88 8.03 -12.16
C LYS A 156 -21.08 9.32 -12.40
N LYS A 157 -21.70 10.47 -12.13
CA LYS A 157 -21.01 11.77 -12.17
C LYS A 157 -19.80 11.71 -11.23
N SER A 158 -18.70 12.36 -11.62
CA SER A 158 -17.53 12.41 -10.76
C SER A 158 -17.82 13.27 -9.52
N PRO A 159 -17.24 12.97 -8.35
CA PRO A 159 -17.42 13.81 -7.16
C PRO A 159 -17.02 15.28 -7.41
N TYR A 160 -16.00 15.53 -8.22
CA TYR A 160 -15.60 16.89 -8.59
C TYR A 160 -16.70 17.62 -9.35
N GLN A 161 -17.43 16.92 -10.23
CA GLN A 161 -18.54 17.50 -10.98
C GLN A 161 -19.76 17.73 -10.08
N GLU A 162 -20.09 16.79 -9.20
CA GLU A 162 -21.24 16.87 -8.30
C GLU A 162 -21.09 18.01 -7.28
N TYR A 163 -19.88 18.20 -6.76
CA TYR A 163 -19.59 19.23 -5.76
C TYR A 163 -18.91 20.47 -6.35
N THR A 164 -19.07 20.75 -7.66
CA THR A 164 -18.45 21.91 -8.34
C THR A 164 -18.83 23.21 -7.66
N ASP A 165 -20.11 23.39 -7.33
CA ASP A 165 -20.63 24.62 -6.74
C ASP A 165 -19.98 24.90 -5.38
N LEU A 166 -19.81 23.88 -4.54
CA LEU A 166 -19.11 23.98 -3.25
C LEU A 166 -17.62 24.31 -3.42
N LEU A 167 -16.97 23.74 -4.44
CA LEU A 167 -15.56 23.99 -4.71
C LEU A 167 -15.32 25.41 -5.25
N ALA A 168 -16.29 25.98 -5.97
CA ALA A 168 -16.22 27.36 -6.47
C ALA A 168 -16.41 28.41 -5.36
N MET A 169 -17.17 28.10 -4.30
CA MET A 169 -17.44 29.01 -3.17
C MET A 169 -16.22 29.34 -2.27
N LYS A 170 -15.00 28.98 -2.66
CA LYS A 170 -13.82 28.96 -1.77
C LYS A 170 -13.18 30.31 -1.47
N GLU A 171 -13.61 31.41 -2.09
CA GLU A 171 -12.99 32.73 -1.89
C GLU A 171 -13.55 33.55 -0.71
N THR A 172 -14.66 33.15 -0.09
CA THR A 172 -15.25 33.91 1.03
C THR A 172 -14.69 33.55 2.41
N THR A 173 -14.12 32.35 2.59
CA THR A 173 -13.66 31.92 3.94
C THR A 173 -12.33 32.56 4.34
N SER A 174 -11.49 32.93 3.38
CA SER A 174 -10.21 33.62 3.65
C SER A 174 -10.39 35.09 4.04
N LYS A 175 -11.48 35.74 3.61
CA LYS A 175 -11.79 37.15 3.96
C LYS A 175 -12.34 37.30 5.39
N VAL A 176 -13.16 36.36 5.83
CA VAL A 176 -13.76 36.40 7.19
C VAL A 176 -12.69 36.27 8.28
N ILE A 177 -11.59 35.55 8.05
CA ILE A 177 -10.50 35.43 9.04
C ILE A 177 -9.68 36.72 9.14
N THR A 178 -9.53 37.48 8.05
CA THR A 178 -8.83 38.77 8.07
C THR A 178 -9.66 39.88 8.71
N GLU A 179 -10.98 39.94 8.47
CA GLU A 179 -11.85 40.99 9.02
C GLU A 179 -12.01 40.87 10.55
N VAL A 180 -12.06 39.65 11.10
CA VAL A 180 -12.17 39.44 12.57
C VAL A 180 -10.89 39.83 13.32
N VAL A 181 -9.74 39.91 12.65
CA VAL A 181 -8.46 40.30 13.27
C VAL A 181 -8.27 41.83 13.26
N GLU A 182 -8.86 42.54 12.29
CA GLU A 182 -8.85 44.01 12.24
C GLU A 182 -9.84 44.66 13.22
N ASP A 183 -10.97 44.01 13.54
CA ASP A 183 -11.95 44.51 14.53
C ASP A 183 -11.51 44.31 16.00
N GLN A 184 -10.35 43.70 16.25
CA GLN A 184 -9.77 43.50 17.60
C GLN A 184 -8.46 44.27 17.86
N ALA A 185 -8.08 45.19 16.97
CA ALA A 185 -6.94 46.10 17.13
C ALA A 185 -7.41 47.55 17.29
#